data_AF-A0A6A0ARE3-F1
#
_entry.id   AF-A0A6A0ARE3-F1
#
_cell.length_a   1.000
_cell.length_b   1.000
_cell.length_c   1.000
_cell.angle_alpha   90.00
_cell.angle_beta   90.00
_cell.angle_gamma   90.00
#
_symmetry.space_group_name_H-M   'P 1'
#
loop_
_entity.id
_entity.type
_entity.pdbx_description
1 polymer ?
#
loop_
_entity_poly.entity_id
_entity_poly.type
_entity_poly.pdbx_seq_one_letter_code
_entity_poly.pdbx_strand_id
1 'polypeptide(L)' 'MEMQVMPLSRQEHAGLAGPFTLTEMKDGRRIAYAEVQGDSRVHTERQRVRELERTYGSLRAQAHTPAESRALIEKLLGER' A
#
# COMPACT_ATOMS: atom_id res chain seq x y z
N MET A 1 -4.96 0.76 13.37
CA MET A 1 -4.03 0.87 12.23
C MET A 1 -3.41 -0.50 12.05
N GLU A 2 -3.64 -1.15 10.92
CA GLU A 2 -2.98 -2.42 10.57
C GLU A 2 -1.79 -2.10 9.67
N MET A 3 -0.59 -2.47 10.10
CA MET A 3 0.64 -2.26 9.34
C MET A 3 1.13 -3.61 8.83
N GLN A 4 1.48 -3.67 7.55
CA GLN A 4 2.08 -4.84 6.94
C GLN A 4 3.43 -4.46 6.32
N VAL A 5 4.43 -5.32 6.50
CA VAL A 5 5.78 -5.14 5.96
C VAL A 5 5.94 -6.03 4.72
N MET A 6 6.47 -5.47 3.64
CA MET A 6 6.82 -6.23 2.45
C MET A 6 8.16 -6.96 2.68
N PRO A 7 8.21 -8.31 2.54
CA PRO A 7 9.48 -9.02 2.63
C PRO A 7 10.43 -8.66 1.48
N LEU A 8 11.73 -8.56 1.79
CA LEU A 8 12.79 -8.31 0.79
C LEU A 8 13.05 -9.51 -0.13
N SER A 9 12.52 -10.69 0.18
CA SER A 9 12.65 -11.89 -0.67
C SER A 9 11.76 -11.85 -1.91
N ARG A 10 10.87 -10.85 -2.05
CA ARG A 10 10.04 -10.68 -3.25
C ARG A 10 10.91 -10.07 -4.36
N GLN A 11 11.12 -10.80 -5.45
CA GLN A 11 11.85 -10.30 -6.62
C GLN A 11 11.15 -9.09 -7.27
N GLU A 12 9.81 -9.09 -7.26
CA GLU A 12 8.98 -8.01 -7.77
C GLU A 12 7.77 -7.80 -6.84
N HIS A 13 7.26 -6.57 -6.79
CA HIS A 13 6.00 -6.27 -6.10
C HIS A 13 5.18 -5.22 -6.85
N ALA A 14 3.85 -5.26 -6.70
CA ALA A 14 2.94 -4.43 -7.49
C ALA A 14 3.08 -2.90 -7.24
N GLY A 15 3.78 -2.48 -6.19
CA GLY A 15 4.00 -1.07 -5.81
C GLY A 15 5.21 -0.39 -6.46
N LEU A 16 5.83 -0.99 -7.49
CA LEU A 16 6.99 -0.39 -8.17
C LEU A 16 6.67 0.95 -8.87
N ALA A 17 5.40 1.23 -9.12
CA ALA A 17 4.95 2.49 -9.72
C ALA A 17 4.92 3.69 -8.75
N GLY A 18 5.36 3.50 -7.51
CA GLY A 18 5.43 4.56 -6.49
C GLY A 18 4.32 4.47 -5.44
N PRO A 19 4.40 5.32 -4.39
CA PRO A 19 3.44 5.33 -3.31
C PRO A 19 2.10 5.93 -3.76
N PHE A 20 1.02 5.42 -3.16
CA PHE A 20 -0.31 5.97 -3.33
C PHE A 20 -1.15 5.78 -2.07
N THR A 21 -2.18 6.61 -1.93
CA THR A 21 -3.17 6.57 -0.86
C THR A 21 -4.54 6.35 -1.48
N LEU A 22 -5.29 5.37 -0.96
CA LEU A 22 -6.70 5.18 -1.28
C LEU A 22 -7.54 5.77 -0.15
N THR A 23 -8.62 6.47 -0.49
CA THR A 23 -9.52 7.08 0.50
C THR A 23 -10.96 6.91 0.06
N GLU A 24 -11.80 6.48 1.00
CA GLU A 24 -13.25 6.51 0.85
C GLU A 24 -13.79 7.79 1.48
N MET A 25 -14.49 8.58 0.68
CA MET A 25 -15.13 9.82 1.08
C MET A 25 -16.41 9.53 1.86
N LYS A 26 -16.87 10.49 2.67
CA LYS A 26 -18.11 10.34 3.46
C LYS A 26 -19.35 10.02 2.63
N ASP A 27 -19.35 10.39 1.35
CA ASP A 27 -20.43 10.12 0.39
C ASP A 27 -20.28 8.77 -0.34
N GLY A 28 -19.31 7.94 0.07
CA GLY A 28 -19.04 6.62 -0.53
C GLY A 28 -18.21 6.67 -1.81
N ARG A 29 -17.81 7.84 -2.32
CA ARG A 29 -16.89 7.92 -3.44
C ARG A 29 -15.48 7.51 -3.02
N ARG A 30 -14.79 6.79 -3.88
CA ARG A 30 -13.38 6.45 -3.67
C ARG A 30 -12.48 7.33 -4.52
N ILE A 31 -11.43 7.83 -3.90
CA ILE A 31 -10.39 8.63 -4.54
C ILE A 31 -9.04 7.98 -4.29
N ALA A 32 -8.11 8.23 -5.19
CA ALA A 32 -6.73 7.81 -5.04
C ALA A 32 -5.79 9.00 -5.20
N TYR A 33 -4.84 9.13 -4.30
CA TYR A 33 -3.77 10.11 -4.39
C TYR A 33 -2.47 9.36 -4.71
N ALA A 34 -1.79 9.72 -5.79
CA ALA A 34 -0.52 9.12 -6.17
C ALA A 34 0.55 10.21 -6.24
N GLU A 35 1.69 9.94 -5.62
CA GLU A 35 2.87 10.79 -5.75
C GLU A 35 3.73 10.25 -6.87
N VAL A 36 3.90 11.07 -7.91
CA VAL A 36 4.75 10.78 -9.05
C VAL A 36 5.93 11.74 -8.99
N GLN A 37 7.07 11.37 -9.58
CA GLN A 37 8.26 12.21 -9.52
C GLN A 37 7.98 13.63 -10.03
N GLY A 38 8.01 14.60 -9.11
CA GLY A 38 7.80 16.02 -9.40
C GLY A 38 6.34 16.46 -9.54
N ASP A 39 5.35 15.58 -9.37
CA ASP A 39 3.92 15.92 -9.45
C ASP A 39 3.05 14.99 -8.59
N SER A 40 2.03 15.55 -7.94
CA SER A 40 1.09 14.79 -7.11
C SER A 40 -0.30 14.85 -7.74
N ARG A 41 -0.92 13.68 -7.93
CA ARG A 41 -2.22 13.59 -8.63
C ARG A 41 -3.29 12.97 -7.77
N VAL A 42 -4.44 13.65 -7.72
CA VAL A 42 -5.69 13.09 -7.18
C VAL A 42 -6.51 12.53 -8.33
N HIS A 43 -6.81 11.25 -8.27
CA HIS A 43 -7.67 10.53 -9.20
C HIS A 43 -9.05 10.31 -8.57
N THR A 44 -10.08 10.79 -9.24
CA THR A 44 -11.49 10.54 -8.91
C THR A 44 -12.19 9.65 -9.94
N GLU A 45 -11.52 9.40 -11.07
CA GLU A 45 -12.00 8.55 -12.15
C GLU A 45 -12.07 7.09 -11.70
N ARG A 46 -13.25 6.48 -11.84
CA ARG A 46 -13.53 5.13 -11.36
C ARG A 46 -12.55 4.08 -11.89
N GLN A 47 -12.13 4.20 -13.15
CA GLN A 47 -11.18 3.27 -13.75
C GLN A 47 -9.81 3.33 -13.05
N ARG A 48 -9.27 4.54 -12.90
CA ARG A 48 -7.95 4.73 -12.31
C ARG A 48 -7.91 4.35 -10.82
N VAL A 49 -8.97 4.69 -10.08
CA VAL A 49 -9.12 4.28 -8.68
C VAL A 49 -9.15 2.75 -8.56
N ARG A 50 -9.90 2.06 -9.43
CA ARG A 50 -9.97 0.59 -9.43
C ARG A 50 -8.64 -0.09 -9.74
N GLU A 51 -7.81 0.49 -10.59
CA GLU A 51 -6.46 -0.03 -10.85
C GLU A 51 -5.61 0.01 -9.58
N LEU A 52 -5.62 1.14 -8.86
CA LEU A 52 -4.88 1.30 -7.61
C LEU A 52 -5.44 0.42 -6.48
N GLU A 53 -6.75 0.19 -6.44
CA GLU A 53 -7.36 -0.80 -5.54
C GLU A 53 -6.85 -2.22 -5.80
N ARG A 54 -6.71 -2.62 -7.06
CA ARG A 54 -6.15 -3.94 -7.43
C ARG A 54 -4.69 -4.03 -7.02
N THR A 55 -3.89 -3.00 -7.30
CA THR A 55 -2.50 -2.91 -6.86
C THR A 55 -2.40 -3.05 -5.35
N TYR A 56 -3.26 -2.36 -4.58
CA TYR A 56 -3.31 -2.48 -3.12
C TYR A 56 -3.65 -3.92 -2.68
N GLY A 57 -4.62 -4.56 -3.33
CA GLY A 57 -4.95 -5.96 -3.07
C GLY A 57 -3.77 -6.90 -3.28
N SER A 58 -3.04 -6.74 -4.38
CA SER A 58 -1.82 -7.53 -4.67
C SER A 58 -0.72 -7.27 -3.66
N LEU A 59 -0.46 -6.01 -3.29
CA LEU A 59 0.51 -5.64 -2.26
C LEU A 59 0.18 -6.32 -0.92
N ARG A 60 -1.09 -6.28 -0.51
CA ARG A 60 -1.56 -6.90 0.74
C ARG A 60 -1.37 -8.41 0.77
N ALA A 61 -1.54 -9.07 -0.38
CA ALA A 61 -1.36 -10.51 -0.54
C ALA A 61 0.11 -10.95 -0.57
N GLN A 62 1.01 -10.06 -0.98
CA GLN A 62 2.46 -10.34 -1.04
C GLN A 62 3.18 -10.01 0.27
N ALA A 63 2.69 -9.00 0.99
CA ALA A 63 3.21 -8.56 2.27
C ALA A 63 2.99 -9.60 3.37
N HIS A 64 3.79 -9.51 4.43
CA HIS A 64 3.54 -10.26 5.65
C HIS A 64 2.16 -9.93 6.21
N THR A 65 1.54 -10.90 6.89
CA THR A 65 0.33 -10.62 7.67
C THR A 65 0.63 -9.56 8.75
N PRO A 66 -0.40 -8.88 9.29
CA PRO A 66 -0.17 -7.91 10.36
C PRO A 66 0.55 -8.49 11.58
N ALA A 67 0.26 -9.74 11.94
CA ALA A 67 0.91 -10.43 13.06
C ALA A 67 2.40 -10.72 12.81
N GLU A 68 2.74 -11.25 11.64
CA GLU A 68 4.12 -11.48 11.22
C GLU A 68 4.91 -10.17 11.13
N SER A 69 4.28 -9.12 10.60
CA SER A 69 4.87 -7.78 10.51
C SER A 69 5.20 -7.21 11.88
N ARG A 70 4.27 -7.36 12.84
CA ARG A 70 4.50 -6.96 14.23
C ARG A 70 5.64 -7.75 14.87
N ALA A 71 5.64 -9.07 14.74
CA ALA A 71 6.70 -9.92 15.29
C ALA A 71 8.08 -9.57 14.72
N LEU A 72 8.15 -9.24 13.42
CA LEU A 72 9.37 -8.77 12.78
C LEU A 72 9.85 -7.44 13.39
N ILE A 73 8.96 -6.46 13.54
CA ILE A 73 9.29 -5.15 14.13
C ILE A 73 9.75 -5.31 15.58
N GLU A 74 9.04 -6.10 16.39
CA GLU A 74 9.40 -6.36 17.79
C GLU A 74 10.76 -7.05 17.91
N LYS A 75 11.05 -8.02 17.04
CA LYS A 75 12.36 -8.67 16.98
C LYS A 75 13.48 -7.66 16.70
N LEU A 76 13.34 -6.83 15.66
CA LEU A 76 14.35 -5.83 15.30
C LEU A 76 14.55 -4.75 16.38
N LEU A 77 13.51 -4.43 17.15
CA LEU A 77 13.61 -3.51 18.28
C LEU A 77 14.28 -4.12 19.52
N GLY A 78 14.21 -5.45 19.68
CA GLY A 78 14.82 -6.20 20.78
C GLY A 78 16.26 -6.66 20.52
N GLU A 79 16.72 -6.70 19.27
CA GLU A 79 18.10 -7.04 18.86
C GLU A 79 19.11 -5.89 19.11
N ARG A 80 18.88 -5.09 20.16
CA ARG A 80 19.68 -3.90 20.48
C ARG A 80 20.79 -4.16 21.50
#